data_AF-A0A1G1TGZ9-F1
#
_entry.id   AF-A0A1G1TGZ9-F1
#
_cell.length_a   1.000
_cell.length_b   1.000
_cell.length_c   1.000
_cell.angle_alpha   90.00
_cell.angle_beta   90.00
_cell.angle_gamma   90.00
#
_symmetry.space_group_name_H-M   'P 1'
#
loop_
_entity.id
_entity.type
_entity.pdbx_description
1 polymer ?
#
loop_
_entity_poly.entity_id
_entity_poly.type
_entity_poly.pdbx_seq_one_letter_code
_entity_poly.pdbx_strand_id
1 'polypeptide(L)'
;MADSNGPEKKKRGPGPRPKALHYKSLTISLPPQDIDRLLEQKKQTGRSRSELLRRAWQGLPLTPQVKRGVLSVAFYRQLVRLVKSLEELVATDEFGPATQGQAQAKLDQVQRFISVLNEGDTQ
;
A
#
# COMPACT_ATOMS: atom_id res chain seq x y z
N MET A 1 38.80 -26.57 33.02
CA MET A 1 38.73 -26.28 31.57
C MET A 1 37.61 -27.14 31.01
N ALA A 2 36.48 -26.53 30.68
CA ALA A 2 35.28 -27.22 30.22
C ALA A 2 35.05 -26.84 28.75
N ASP A 3 35.47 -27.71 27.82
CA ASP A 3 35.21 -27.52 26.40
C ASP A 3 33.93 -28.26 26.00
N SER A 4 32.90 -27.47 25.75
CA SER A 4 31.57 -27.91 25.32
C SER A 4 31.61 -28.27 23.83
N ASN A 5 31.56 -29.56 23.50
CA ASN A 5 31.33 -30.03 22.13
C ASN A 5 29.84 -29.86 21.76
N GLY A 6 29.51 -28.77 21.06
CA GLY A 6 28.16 -28.51 20.54
C GLY A 6 27.79 -29.41 19.34
N PRO A 7 26.49 -29.68 19.10
CA PRO A 7 26.06 -30.65 18.09
C PRO A 7 26.13 -30.09 16.65
N GLU A 8 26.72 -30.86 15.74
CA GLU A 8 26.81 -30.55 14.30
C GLU A 8 25.41 -30.47 13.64
N LYS A 9 25.10 -29.33 13.02
CA LYS A 9 23.84 -29.10 12.30
C LYS A 9 23.91 -29.73 10.90
N LYS A 10 23.15 -30.82 10.67
CA LYS A 10 22.96 -31.40 9.33
C LYS A 10 22.24 -30.42 8.38
N LYS A 11 22.87 -30.09 7.25
CA LYS A 11 22.29 -29.26 6.17
C LYS A 11 21.10 -30.00 5.52
N ARG A 12 19.91 -29.39 5.53
CA ARG A 12 18.72 -29.92 4.84
C ARG A 12 18.88 -29.72 3.33
N GLY A 13 18.63 -30.78 2.55
CA GLY A 13 18.69 -30.74 1.08
C GLY A 13 17.62 -29.79 0.49
N PRO A 14 17.81 -29.32 -0.74
CA PRO A 14 16.87 -28.41 -1.38
C PRO A 14 15.55 -29.15 -1.62
N GLY A 15 14.48 -28.67 -1.00
CA GLY A 15 13.13 -29.23 -1.16
C GLY A 15 12.61 -29.09 -2.60
N PRO A 16 11.60 -29.87 -2.97
CA PRO A 16 11.03 -29.85 -4.31
C PRO A 16 10.45 -28.46 -4.65
N ARG A 17 10.78 -27.94 -5.84
CA ARG A 17 10.26 -26.66 -6.33
C ARG A 17 8.74 -26.76 -6.56
N PRO A 18 7.94 -25.75 -6.16
CA PRO A 18 6.51 -25.76 -6.39
C PRO A 18 6.20 -25.78 -7.89
N LYS A 19 5.37 -26.73 -8.33
CA LYS A 19 4.90 -26.83 -9.71
C LYS A 19 4.01 -25.63 -10.04
N ALA A 20 4.26 -24.97 -11.16
CA ALA A 20 3.46 -23.85 -11.62
C ALA A 20 2.00 -24.29 -11.83
N LEU A 21 1.07 -23.67 -11.11
CA LEU A 21 -0.36 -23.88 -11.30
C LEU A 21 -0.76 -23.37 -12.68
N HIS A 22 -1.06 -24.28 -13.61
CA HIS A 22 -1.63 -23.93 -14.91
C HIS A 22 -3.08 -23.49 -14.73
N TYR A 23 -3.30 -22.18 -14.59
CA TYR A 23 -4.64 -21.62 -14.62
C TYR A 23 -5.22 -21.72 -16.03
N LYS A 24 -6.50 -22.13 -16.15
CA LYS A 24 -7.24 -22.13 -17.42
C LYS A 24 -7.15 -20.74 -18.06
N SER A 25 -6.59 -20.65 -19.27
CA SER A 25 -6.47 -19.39 -20.00
C SER A 25 -7.69 -19.17 -20.90
N LEU A 26 -8.20 -17.93 -20.90
CA LEU A 26 -9.26 -17.48 -21.80
C LEU A 26 -8.68 -16.44 -22.74
N THR A 27 -9.03 -16.54 -24.02
CA THR A 27 -8.70 -15.54 -25.04
C THR A 27 -9.90 -14.62 -25.22
N ILE A 28 -9.66 -13.32 -25.16
CA ILE A 28 -10.68 -12.29 -25.42
C ILE A 28 -10.18 -11.36 -26.52
N SER A 29 -11.09 -10.90 -27.36
CA SER A 29 -10.82 -9.86 -28.35
C SER A 29 -11.47 -8.57 -27.89
N LEU A 30 -10.73 -7.46 -27.94
CA LEU A 30 -11.19 -6.14 -27.55
C LEU A 30 -11.11 -5.19 -28.74
N PRO A 31 -12.05 -4.24 -28.88
CA PRO A 31 -11.94 -3.15 -29.83
C PRO A 31 -10.64 -2.34 -29.60
N PRO A 32 -10.07 -1.71 -30.65
CA PRO A 32 -8.83 -0.93 -30.52
C PRO A 32 -8.89 0.15 -29.45
N GLN A 33 -10.02 0.86 -29.36
CA GLN A 33 -10.23 1.92 -28.37
C GLN A 33 -10.15 1.41 -26.92
N ASP A 34 -10.63 0.19 -26.66
CA ASP A 34 -10.60 -0.40 -25.32
C ASP A 34 -9.22 -0.95 -24.98
N ILE A 35 -8.43 -1.36 -25.98
CA ILE A 35 -7.01 -1.70 -25.81
C ILE A 35 -6.23 -0.46 -25.36
N ASP A 36 -6.45 0.69 -26.00
CA ASP A 36 -5.77 1.93 -25.65
C ASP A 36 -6.11 2.37 -24.22
N ARG A 37 -7.38 2.32 -23.85
CA ARG A 37 -7.83 2.56 -22.46
C ARG A 37 -7.18 1.61 -21.46
N LEU A 38 -7.06 0.32 -21.80
CA LEU A 38 -6.42 -0.67 -20.95
C LEU A 38 -4.91 -0.38 -20.77
N LEU A 39 -4.25 0.09 -21.82
CA LEU A 39 -2.83 0.48 -21.76
C LEU A 39 -2.63 1.75 -20.92
N GLU A 40 -3.53 2.72 -21.02
CA GLU A 40 -3.53 3.91 -20.18
C GLU A 40 -3.72 3.55 -18.70
N GLN A 41 -4.72 2.72 -18.39
CA GLN A 41 -4.94 2.24 -17.03
C GLN A 41 -3.76 1.42 -16.49
N LYS A 42 -3.07 0.65 -17.32
CA LYS A 42 -1.82 -0.01 -16.93
C LYS A 42 -0.77 1.01 -16.49
N LYS A 43 -0.61 2.13 -17.21
CA LYS A 43 0.34 3.20 -16.84
C LYS A 43 -0.06 3.86 -15.52
N GLN A 44 -1.34 4.21 -15.37
CA GLN A 44 -1.86 4.89 -14.18
C GLN A 44 -1.81 4.01 -12.92
N THR A 45 -2.13 2.73 -13.06
CA THR A 45 -2.25 1.83 -11.90
C THR A 45 -0.97 1.04 -11.62
N GLY A 46 -0.05 0.95 -12.57
CA GLY A 46 1.11 0.05 -12.47
C GLY A 46 0.77 -1.45 -12.50
N ARG A 47 -0.52 -1.82 -12.67
CA ARG A 47 -0.96 -3.22 -12.71
C ARG A 47 -0.79 -3.84 -14.09
N SER A 48 -0.63 -5.17 -14.14
CA SER A 48 -0.64 -5.89 -15.42
C SER A 48 -2.02 -5.87 -16.10
N ARG A 49 -2.04 -5.92 -17.44
CA ARG A 49 -3.29 -5.97 -18.24
C ARG A 49 -4.24 -7.07 -17.76
N SER A 50 -3.71 -8.26 -17.53
CA SER A 50 -4.48 -9.44 -17.09
C SER A 50 -5.02 -9.29 -15.67
N GLU A 51 -4.37 -8.49 -14.81
CA GLU A 51 -4.89 -8.20 -13.47
C GLU A 51 -5.98 -7.12 -13.50
N LEU A 52 -5.85 -6.11 -14.36
CA LEU A 52 -6.90 -5.11 -14.59
C LEU A 52 -8.17 -5.77 -15.14
N LEU A 53 -8.04 -6.62 -16.16
CA LEU A 53 -9.17 -7.36 -16.73
C LEU A 53 -9.84 -8.28 -15.70
N ARG A 54 -9.06 -8.96 -14.85
CA ARG A 54 -9.62 -9.79 -13.77
C ARG A 54 -10.36 -8.96 -12.73
N ARG A 55 -9.85 -7.80 -12.35
CA ARG A 55 -10.54 -6.89 -11.43
C ARG A 55 -11.85 -6.37 -12.01
N ALA A 56 -11.81 -5.89 -13.25
CA ALA A 56 -13.01 -5.42 -13.95
C ALA A 56 -14.07 -6.51 -14.03
N TRP A 57 -13.67 -7.74 -14.37
CA TRP A 57 -14.56 -8.91 -14.39
C TRP A 57 -15.19 -9.21 -13.02
N GLN A 58 -14.43 -9.00 -11.94
CA GLN A 58 -14.90 -9.20 -10.56
C GLN A 58 -15.64 -7.98 -9.98
N GLY A 59 -15.82 -6.89 -10.75
CA GLY A 59 -16.40 -5.64 -10.25
C GLY A 59 -15.54 -4.94 -9.20
N LEU A 60 -14.24 -5.24 -9.14
CA LEU A 60 -13.31 -4.65 -8.18
C LEU A 60 -12.79 -3.32 -8.70
N PRO A 61 -12.52 -2.34 -7.81
CA PRO A 61 -12.03 -1.04 -8.23
C PRO A 61 -10.62 -1.16 -8.82
N LEU A 62 -10.39 -0.44 -9.92
CA LEU A 62 -9.12 -0.40 -10.66
C LEU A 62 -8.14 0.57 -9.99
N THR A 63 -7.90 0.37 -8.70
CA THR A 63 -7.00 1.22 -7.92
C THR A 63 -5.54 0.97 -8.28
N PRO A 64 -4.67 1.99 -8.14
CA PRO A 64 -3.24 1.81 -8.29
C PRO A 64 -2.70 0.65 -7.46
N GLN A 65 -1.70 -0.03 -8.00
CA GLN A 65 -0.94 -1.03 -7.29
C GLN A 65 -0.07 -0.32 -6.27
N VAL A 66 -0.64 -0.13 -5.08
CA VAL A 66 0.17 0.23 -3.92
C VAL A 66 1.17 -0.92 -3.72
N LYS A 67 2.46 -0.67 -4.00
CA LYS A 67 3.52 -1.61 -3.67
C LYS A 67 3.39 -1.89 -2.17
N ARG A 68 3.03 -3.13 -1.81
CA ARG A 68 2.97 -3.55 -0.40
C ARG A 68 4.39 -3.60 0.14
N GLY A 69 4.81 -2.47 0.71
CA GLY A 69 6.07 -2.26 1.40
C GLY A 69 5.82 -1.43 2.65
N VAL A 70 5.28 -2.10 3.69
CA VAL A 70 5.39 -1.91 5.15
C VAL A 70 5.15 -0.52 5.78
N LEU A 71 5.48 0.61 5.15
CA LEU A 71 5.25 1.94 5.70
C LEU A 71 3.80 2.40 5.48
N SER A 72 3.21 2.21 4.30
CA SER A 72 1.91 2.80 3.95
C SER A 72 0.71 2.41 4.84
N VAL A 73 0.66 1.19 5.38
CA VAL A 73 -0.46 0.75 6.26
C VAL A 73 -0.30 1.31 7.67
N ALA A 74 0.91 1.33 8.22
CA ALA A 74 1.19 1.97 9.50
C ALA A 74 1.00 3.50 9.40
N PHE A 75 1.43 4.08 8.27
CA PHE A 75 1.27 5.49 7.93
C PHE A 75 -0.20 5.89 7.79
N TYR A 76 -1.01 5.10 7.08
CA TYR A 76 -2.45 5.35 6.95
C TYR A 76 -3.15 5.32 8.31
N ARG A 77 -2.78 4.38 9.19
CA ARG A 77 -3.33 4.32 10.55
C ARG A 77 -2.95 5.55 11.40
N GLN A 78 -1.75 6.10 11.22
CA GLN A 78 -1.34 7.33 11.90
C GLN A 78 -2.13 8.55 11.38
N LEU A 79 -2.32 8.65 10.06
CA LEU A 79 -3.15 9.70 9.45
C LEU A 79 -4.59 9.66 9.96
N VAL A 80 -5.21 8.49 9.98
CA VAL A 80 -6.59 8.33 10.50
C VAL A 80 -6.69 8.72 11.97
N ARG A 81 -5.67 8.44 12.79
CA ARG A 81 -5.63 8.87 14.20
C ARG A 81 -5.51 10.38 14.35
N LEU A 82 -4.68 11.03 13.53
CA LEU A 82 -4.51 12.48 13.55
C LEU A 82 -5.80 13.20 13.15
N VAL A 83 -6.46 12.73 12.09
CA VAL A 83 -7.73 13.29 11.63
C VAL A 83 -8.82 13.16 12.70
N LYS A 84 -8.98 11.97 13.30
CA LYS A 84 -9.93 11.79 14.42
C LYS A 84 -9.67 12.72 15.59
N SER A 85 -8.40 12.94 15.92
CA SER A 85 -8.03 13.84 17.01
C SER A 85 -8.25 15.32 16.68
N LEU A 86 -8.24 15.70 15.40
CA LEU A 86 -8.67 17.02 14.95
C LEU A 86 -10.20 17.14 14.98
N GLU A 87 -10.94 16.11 14.58
CA GLU A 87 -12.40 16.06 14.69
C GLU A 87 -12.86 16.17 16.15
N GLU A 88 -12.19 15.49 17.08
CA GLU A 88 -12.44 15.59 18.52
C GLU A 88 -12.17 17.00 19.06
N LEU A 89 -11.08 17.65 18.62
CA LEU A 89 -10.76 19.04 18.98
C LEU A 89 -11.79 20.04 18.42
N VAL A 90 -12.33 19.77 17.23
CA VAL A 90 -13.37 20.59 16.61
C VAL A 90 -14.73 20.38 17.28
N ALA A 91 -14.98 19.18 17.82
CA ALA A 91 -16.20 18.85 18.54
C ALA A 91 -16.25 19.44 19.97
N THR A 92 -15.12 19.92 20.51
CA THR A 92 -15.09 20.69 21.76
C THR A 92 -15.57 22.13 21.54
N ASP A 93 -16.58 22.54 22.30
CA ASP A 93 -17.21 23.88 22.24
C ASP A 93 -16.30 25.02 22.72
N GLU A 94 -15.14 24.71 23.33
CA GLU A 94 -14.18 25.70 23.82
C GLU A 94 -12.94 25.79 22.92
N PHE A 95 -13.03 26.68 21.92
CA PHE A 95 -11.91 27.07 21.07
C PHE A 95 -11.03 28.14 21.74
N GLY A 96 -10.36 27.77 22.83
CA GLY A 96 -9.36 28.60 23.48
C GLY A 96 -8.03 28.66 22.70
N PRO A 97 -7.12 29.60 23.03
CA PRO A 97 -5.80 29.74 22.38
C PRO A 97 -4.92 28.48 22.54
N ALA A 98 -5.10 27.70 23.61
CA ALA A 98 -4.43 26.41 23.78
C ALA A 98 -4.92 25.35 22.78
N THR A 99 -6.22 25.29 22.52
CA THR A 99 -6.86 24.38 21.55
C THR A 99 -6.44 24.74 20.13
N GLN A 100 -6.34 26.03 19.81
CA GLN A 100 -5.83 26.52 18.52
C GLN A 100 -4.35 26.17 18.31
N GLY A 101 -3.50 26.34 19.32
CA GLY A 101 -2.09 25.96 19.23
C GLY A 101 -1.89 24.46 18.99
N GLN A 102 -2.71 23.62 19.62
CA GLN A 102 -2.69 22.17 19.40
C GLN A 102 -3.20 21.77 18.01
N ALA A 103 -4.25 22.44 17.52
CA ALA A 103 -4.76 22.22 16.17
C ALA A 103 -3.70 22.61 15.11
N GLN A 104 -3.05 23.75 15.28
CA GLN A 104 -1.99 24.22 14.39
C GLN A 104 -0.81 23.24 14.35
N ALA A 105 -0.33 22.79 15.51
CA ALA A 105 0.75 21.82 15.59
C ALA A 105 0.41 20.47 14.91
N LYS A 106 -0.85 20.02 15.01
CA LYS A 106 -1.33 18.82 14.33
C LYS A 106 -1.45 19.02 12.83
N LEU A 107 -1.90 20.19 12.37
CA LEU A 107 -1.94 20.54 10.95
C LEU A 107 -0.54 20.61 10.35
N ASP A 108 0.42 21.22 11.04
CA ASP A 108 1.83 21.25 10.61
C ASP A 108 2.42 19.85 10.52
N GLN A 109 2.06 18.97 11.46
CA GLN A 109 2.47 17.57 11.43
C GLN A 109 1.88 16.85 10.22
N VAL A 110 0.59 17.01 9.93
CA VAL A 110 -0.07 16.47 8.73
C VAL A 110 0.59 17.01 7.45
N GLN A 111 0.89 18.30 7.39
CA GLN A 111 1.48 18.93 6.21
C GLN A 111 2.91 18.42 5.96
N ARG A 112 3.73 18.29 7.00
CA ARG A 112 5.06 17.63 6.90
C ARG A 112 4.94 16.17 6.47
N PHE A 113 3.92 15.45 6.96
CA PHE A 113 3.66 14.07 6.54
C PHE A 113 3.29 13.94 5.07
N ILE A 114 2.48 14.88 4.53
CA ILE A 114 2.12 14.91 3.11
C ILE A 114 3.34 15.20 2.24
N SER A 115 4.23 16.11 2.66
CA SER A 115 5.47 16.39 1.91
C SER A 115 6.40 15.18 1.80
N VAL A 116 6.58 14.41 2.89
CA VAL A 116 7.39 13.17 2.88
C VAL A 116 6.80 12.12 1.94
N LEU A 117 5.46 12.03 1.85
CA LEU A 117 4.79 11.12 0.92
C LEU A 117 5.03 11.53 -0.55
N ASN A 118 5.02 12.82 -0.85
CA ASN A 118 5.23 13.31 -2.22
C ASN A 118 6.71 13.22 -2.65
N GLU A 119 7.66 13.42 -1.74
CA GLU A 119 9.10 13.31 -2.04
C GLU A 119 9.55 11.85 -2.18
N GLY A 120 8.97 10.92 -1.40
CA GLY A 120 9.25 9.48 -1.50
C GLY A 120 8.76 8.80 -2.78
N ASP A 121 7.91 9.46 -3.57
CA ASP A 121 7.43 9.00 -4.89
C ASP A 121 8.32 9.49 -6.06
N THR A 122 9.35 10.32 -5.78
CA THR A 122 10.24 10.91 -6.82
C THR A 122 11.62 10.27 -6.95
N GLN A 123 11.91 9.18 -6.22
CA GLN A 123 13.14 8.37 -6.39
C GLN A 123 12.86 6.98 -6.96
#